data_AF-A0A7H8PZC0-F1
#
_entry.id   AF-A0A7H8PZC0-F1
#
_cell.length_a   1.000
_cell.length_b   1.000
_cell.length_c   1.000
_cell.angle_alpha   90.00
_cell.angle_beta   90.00
_cell.angle_gamma   90.00
#
_symmetry.space_group_name_H-M   'P 1'
#
loop_
_entity.id
_entity.type
_entity.pdbx_description
1 polymer ?
#
loop_
_entity_poly.entity_id
_entity_poly.type
_entity_poly.pdbx_seq_one_letter_code
_entity_poly.pdbx_strand_id
1 'polypeptide(L)'
;MKNFLPLLAIPLLCFSAAMPAQSGIELRLSDDRMIEVDLAEAKLISELKGYAIIAGRTCIDCDENTAIFLEKIDDRDGEPVRVPPDSDEPPEPEEFARLESNDAGETEAAKRDRAQAEMDGDVDGVTDIDLSGERFTYPGKYRDYLSKKLVEKTRMFYGKCHEDSPALLWLSEYRTEKGWAKEEYLLVFRDEGIEHRYNQARQPSIYYIENDDCRELPGVDTTTEP
;
A
#
# COMPACT_ATOMS: atom_id res chain seq x y z
N MET A 1 45.14 44.72 48.72
CA MET A 1 44.78 43.31 48.52
C MET A 1 43.61 43.29 47.55
N LYS A 2 43.88 42.97 46.29
CA LYS A 2 42.92 42.85 45.18
C LYS A 2 42.76 41.36 44.92
N ASN A 3 41.53 40.87 44.82
CA ASN A 3 41.15 39.69 44.04
C ASN A 3 39.64 39.77 43.77
N PHE A 4 39.31 40.26 42.57
CA PHE A 4 37.98 40.19 41.98
C PHE A 4 37.97 38.96 41.06
N LEU A 5 37.13 37.96 41.36
CA LEU A 5 36.81 36.86 40.45
C LEU A 5 35.48 37.18 39.74
N PRO A 6 35.39 37.15 38.41
CA PRO A 6 34.11 37.17 37.72
C PRO A 6 33.58 35.74 37.56
N LEU A 7 32.35 35.48 38.02
CA LEU A 7 31.58 34.29 37.66
C LEU A 7 31.19 34.41 36.18
N LEU A 8 31.72 33.51 35.35
CA LEU A 8 31.26 33.26 33.99
C LEU A 8 29.96 32.43 34.06
N ALA A 9 28.83 33.06 33.74
CA ALA A 9 27.57 32.39 33.49
C ALA A 9 27.63 31.74 32.09
N ILE A 10 27.66 30.41 32.05
CA ILE A 10 27.56 29.62 30.82
C ILE A 10 26.07 29.50 30.47
N PRO A 11 25.61 29.92 29.28
CA PRO A 11 24.23 29.68 28.88
C PRO A 11 24.11 28.20 28.49
N LEU A 12 23.29 27.45 29.23
CA LEU A 12 22.83 26.13 28.80
C LEU A 12 21.95 26.33 27.54
N LEU A 13 22.55 26.13 26.37
CA LEU A 13 21.82 25.87 25.14
C LEU A 13 21.08 24.53 25.33
N CYS A 14 19.78 24.59 25.62
CA CYS A 14 18.90 23.45 25.49
C CYS A 14 18.78 23.14 23.99
N PHE A 15 19.65 22.27 23.48
CA PHE A 15 19.41 21.60 22.22
C PHE A 15 18.24 20.65 22.43
N SER A 16 17.04 21.09 22.07
CA SER A 16 15.92 20.19 21.82
C SER A 16 16.33 19.32 20.63
N ALA A 17 16.81 18.11 20.90
CA ALA A 17 16.87 17.08 19.89
C ALA A 17 15.42 16.81 19.46
N ALA A 18 15.01 17.37 18.32
CA ALA A 18 13.82 16.91 17.63
C ALA A 18 14.08 15.44 17.30
N MET A 19 13.50 14.53 18.06
CA MET A 19 13.51 13.12 17.70
C MET A 19 12.71 13.00 16.40
N PRO A 20 13.25 12.39 15.34
CA PRO A 20 12.45 12.05 14.17
C PRO A 20 11.31 11.16 14.65
N ALA A 21 10.09 11.44 14.21
CA ALA A 21 8.96 10.57 14.46
C ALA A 21 9.24 9.24 13.75
N GLN A 22 9.49 8.18 14.53
CA GLN A 22 9.54 6.82 13.99
C GLN A 22 8.09 6.38 13.79
N SER A 23 7.56 6.51 12.57
CA SER A 23 6.32 5.81 12.19
C SER A 23 6.70 4.47 11.59
N GLY A 24 6.64 3.43 12.39
CA GLY A 24 6.84 2.05 11.96
C GLY A 24 6.18 1.14 12.96
N ILE A 25 5.25 0.30 12.51
CA ILE A 25 4.66 -0.76 13.34
C ILE A 25 5.41 -2.05 13.04
N GLU A 26 5.92 -2.71 14.08
CA GLU A 26 6.51 -4.04 13.95
C GLU A 26 5.40 -5.11 13.93
N LEU A 27 5.34 -5.91 12.87
CA LEU A 27 4.44 -7.05 12.73
C LEU A 27 5.22 -8.36 12.84
N ARG A 28 4.67 -9.31 13.60
CA ARG A 28 5.23 -10.66 13.72
C ARG A 28 4.62 -11.59 12.67
N LEU A 29 5.46 -12.19 11.85
CA LEU A 29 5.11 -13.23 10.87
C LEU A 29 4.92 -14.60 11.53
N SER A 30 4.43 -15.57 10.75
CA SER A 30 4.14 -16.94 11.18
C SER A 30 5.38 -17.73 11.60
N ASP A 31 6.55 -17.36 11.09
CA ASP A 31 7.86 -17.92 11.44
C ASP A 31 8.60 -17.14 12.54
N ASP A 32 7.88 -16.28 13.28
CA ASP A 32 8.38 -15.39 14.33
C ASP A 32 9.34 -14.28 13.85
N ARG A 33 9.59 -14.12 12.55
CA ARG A 33 10.29 -12.93 12.02
C ARG A 33 9.44 -11.67 12.26
N MET A 34 10.12 -10.54 12.43
CA MET A 34 9.50 -9.22 12.54
C MET A 34 9.73 -8.44 11.25
N ILE A 35 8.67 -7.82 10.73
CA ILE A 35 8.76 -6.83 9.65
C ILE A 35 8.31 -5.47 10.18
N GLU A 36 8.97 -4.41 9.77
CA GLU A 36 8.57 -3.03 10.04
C GLU A 36 7.74 -2.53 8.87
N VAL A 37 6.55 -2.00 9.14
CA VAL A 37 5.68 -1.41 8.11
C VAL A 37 5.43 0.06 8.41
N ASP A 38 5.46 0.90 7.39
CA ASP A 38 5.18 2.34 7.50
C ASP A 38 3.67 2.61 7.55
N LEU A 39 3.04 2.13 8.62
CA LEU A 39 1.63 2.33 8.92
C LEU A 39 1.49 2.85 10.35
N ALA A 40 0.51 3.71 10.60
CA ALA A 40 0.19 4.17 11.96
C ALA A 40 -0.52 3.08 12.78
N GLU A 41 -1.26 2.21 12.12
CA GLU A 41 -1.86 1.00 12.69
C GLU A 41 -1.72 -0.14 11.71
N ALA A 42 -1.36 -1.33 12.20
CA ALA A 42 -1.29 -2.52 11.37
C ALA A 42 -1.67 -3.78 12.14
N LYS A 43 -2.31 -4.71 11.42
CA LYS A 43 -2.65 -6.05 11.88
C LYS A 43 -2.45 -7.03 10.73
N LEU A 44 -1.58 -8.02 10.95
CA LEU A 44 -1.41 -9.13 10.01
C LEU A 44 -2.72 -9.94 9.89
N ILE A 45 -3.18 -10.14 8.67
CA ILE A 45 -4.35 -10.95 8.32
C ILE A 45 -3.92 -12.36 7.90
N SER A 46 -2.96 -12.44 6.98
CA SER A 46 -2.45 -13.71 6.44
C SER A 46 -1.09 -13.48 5.80
N GLU A 47 -0.39 -14.58 5.53
CA GLU A 47 0.78 -14.61 4.66
C GLU A 47 0.44 -15.45 3.42
N LEU A 48 0.69 -14.92 2.23
CA LEU A 48 0.41 -15.59 0.95
C LEU A 48 1.61 -15.43 0.03
N LYS A 49 2.27 -16.54 -0.33
CA LYS A 49 3.32 -16.58 -1.37
C LYS A 49 4.38 -15.47 -1.21
N GLY A 50 4.92 -15.30 -0.01
CA GLY A 50 5.96 -14.31 0.28
C GLY A 50 5.43 -12.88 0.45
N TYR A 51 4.13 -12.69 0.65
CA TYR A 51 3.53 -11.40 1.01
C TYR A 51 2.80 -11.49 2.34
N ALA A 52 2.96 -10.46 3.17
CA ALA A 52 2.10 -10.18 4.30
C ALA A 52 0.87 -9.40 3.83
N ILE A 53 -0.30 -9.90 4.18
CA ILE A 53 -1.59 -9.23 3.93
C ILE A 53 -1.98 -8.55 5.23
N ILE A 54 -2.11 -7.23 5.21
CA ILE A 54 -2.18 -6.40 6.41
C ILE A 54 -3.45 -5.57 6.39
N ALA A 55 -4.18 -5.53 7.49
CA ALA A 55 -5.22 -4.55 7.73
C ALA A 55 -4.61 -3.37 8.50
N GLY A 56 -4.74 -2.15 8.01
CA GLY A 56 -4.08 -1.02 8.64
C GLY A 56 -4.62 0.34 8.24
N ARG A 57 -3.99 1.38 8.78
CA ARG A 57 -4.23 2.79 8.47
C ARG A 57 -2.89 3.51 8.40
N THR A 58 -2.75 4.41 7.43
CA THR A 58 -1.56 5.27 7.34
C THR A 58 -1.62 6.39 8.37
N CYS A 59 -2.82 6.78 8.81
CA CYS A 59 -2.99 7.79 9.84
C CYS A 59 -4.25 7.55 10.71
N ILE A 60 -4.11 7.80 12.02
CA ILE A 60 -5.15 7.54 13.03
C ILE A 60 -6.11 8.73 13.19
N ASP A 61 -5.63 9.96 13.00
CA ASP A 61 -6.35 11.20 13.33
C ASP A 61 -6.91 11.95 12.11
N CYS A 62 -6.95 11.32 10.93
CA CYS A 62 -7.37 11.94 9.67
C CYS A 62 -8.65 11.34 9.07
N ASP A 63 -9.49 10.73 9.91
CA ASP A 63 -10.74 10.07 9.49
C ASP A 63 -10.55 9.01 8.37
N GLU A 64 -9.34 8.43 8.30
CA GLU A 64 -9.02 7.37 7.34
C GLU A 64 -9.72 6.07 7.74
N ASN A 65 -10.37 5.43 6.77
CA ASN A 65 -10.85 4.06 6.93
C ASN A 65 -9.68 3.07 6.92
N THR A 66 -9.80 2.01 7.72
CA THR A 66 -8.94 0.83 7.58
C THR A 66 -8.95 0.33 6.14
N ALA A 67 -7.77 -0.02 5.65
CA ALA A 67 -7.52 -0.55 4.31
C ALA A 67 -6.74 -1.86 4.41
N ILE A 68 -6.60 -2.53 3.26
CA ILE A 68 -5.74 -3.69 3.08
C ILE A 68 -4.45 -3.23 2.41
N PHE A 69 -3.31 -3.61 2.99
CA PHE A 69 -1.98 -3.39 2.45
C PHE A 69 -1.33 -4.74 2.17
N LEU A 70 -0.49 -4.77 1.14
CA LEU A 70 0.41 -5.88 0.87
C LEU A 70 1.82 -5.41 1.22
N GLU A 71 2.63 -6.30 1.78
CA GLU A 71 4.05 -6.06 2.03
C GLU A 71 4.83 -7.30 1.63
N LYS A 72 5.86 -7.16 0.79
CA LYS A 72 6.71 -8.27 0.40
C LYS A 72 7.56 -8.72 1.58
N ILE A 73 7.54 -10.01 1.87
CA ILE A 73 8.37 -10.63 2.89
C ILE A 73 9.70 -10.94 2.22
N ASP A 74 10.69 -10.09 2.42
CA ASP A 74 12.05 -10.37 1.94
C ASP A 74 12.61 -11.63 2.62
N ASP A 75 13.13 -12.56 1.82
CA ASP A 75 13.85 -13.76 2.29
C ASP A 75 15.25 -13.43 2.84
N ARG A 76 15.58 -12.15 3.04
CA ARG A 76 16.90 -11.77 3.54
C ARG A 76 16.95 -11.97 5.06
N ASP A 77 17.60 -13.06 5.46
CA ASP A 77 18.21 -13.19 6.78
C ASP A 77 19.14 -11.99 7.04
N GLY A 78 18.64 -10.96 7.75
CA GLY A 78 19.48 -9.95 8.37
C GLY A 78 19.33 -8.51 7.84
N GLU A 79 19.02 -7.64 8.80
CA GLU A 79 19.04 -6.16 8.81
C GLU A 79 18.13 -5.41 7.82
N PRO A 80 17.25 -4.52 8.32
CA PRO A 80 16.51 -3.61 7.45
C PRO A 80 17.51 -2.75 6.69
N VAL A 81 17.38 -2.71 5.35
CA VAL A 81 18.13 -1.78 4.51
C VAL A 81 17.63 -0.39 4.84
N ARG A 82 18.32 0.29 5.77
CA ARG A 82 18.14 1.73 5.98
C ARG A 82 18.61 2.42 4.70
N VAL A 83 17.67 2.91 3.90
CA VAL A 83 17.97 3.96 2.91
C VAL A 83 18.41 5.18 3.72
N PRO A 84 19.67 5.65 3.59
CA PRO A 84 20.11 6.84 4.32
C PRO A 84 19.31 8.06 3.84
N PRO A 85 18.78 8.90 4.74
CA PRO A 85 18.28 10.20 4.35
C PRO A 85 19.49 11.13 4.23
N ASP A 86 19.88 11.49 3.01
CA ASP A 86 20.63 12.70 2.64
C ASP A 86 20.92 12.60 1.13
N SER A 87 20.47 13.51 0.26
CA SER A 87 20.63 14.97 0.36
C SER A 87 19.51 15.75 -0.35
N ASP A 88 18.95 16.76 0.32
CA ASP A 88 17.99 17.76 -0.21
C ASP A 88 18.66 18.88 -1.04
N GLU A 89 19.64 18.57 -1.89
CA GLU A 89 20.24 19.59 -2.78
C GLU A 89 19.97 19.25 -4.25
N PRO A 90 19.12 20.03 -4.95
CA PRO A 90 18.87 19.81 -6.37
C PRO A 90 20.16 20.01 -7.17
N PRO A 91 20.50 19.11 -8.13
CA PRO A 91 21.76 19.21 -8.86
C PRO A 91 21.87 20.52 -9.66
N GLU A 92 23.08 21.08 -9.73
CA GLU A 92 23.31 22.37 -10.40
C GLU A 92 23.03 22.32 -11.92
N PRO A 93 22.63 23.45 -12.53
CA PRO A 93 22.12 23.50 -13.92
C PRO A 93 23.10 22.97 -14.98
N GLU A 94 24.40 22.99 -14.71
CA GLU A 94 25.43 22.52 -15.63
C GLU A 94 25.49 20.98 -15.72
N GLU A 95 24.95 20.26 -14.73
CA GLU A 95 24.87 18.79 -14.72
C GLU A 95 23.65 18.29 -15.51
N PHE A 96 22.54 19.03 -15.47
CA PHE A 96 21.36 18.80 -16.33
C PHE A 96 21.66 18.98 -17.82
N ALA A 97 22.45 20.00 -18.18
CA ALA A 97 22.78 20.29 -19.57
C ALA A 97 23.66 19.20 -20.24
N ARG A 98 24.36 18.38 -19.45
CA ARG A 98 25.15 17.24 -19.97
C ARG A 98 24.32 15.98 -20.19
N LEU A 99 23.17 15.86 -19.52
CA LEU A 99 22.27 14.71 -19.64
C LEU A 99 21.31 14.84 -20.84
N GLU A 100 20.94 16.07 -21.24
CA GLU A 100 20.02 16.30 -22.35
C GLU A 100 20.66 16.28 -23.76
N SER A 101 21.99 16.35 -23.88
CA SER A 101 22.65 16.43 -25.18
C SER A 101 22.83 15.09 -25.92
N ASN A 102 22.40 13.97 -25.32
CA ASN A 102 22.37 12.65 -25.98
C ASN A 102 20.92 12.23 -26.29
N ASP A 103 20.33 13.03 -27.19
CA ASP A 103 19.25 12.75 -28.16
C ASP A 103 17.79 12.50 -27.69
N ALA A 104 17.06 13.64 -27.64
CA ALA A 104 15.82 13.93 -28.38
C ALA A 104 14.46 13.26 -28.02
N GLY A 105 13.85 13.76 -26.94
CA GLY A 105 12.57 14.50 -27.00
C GLY A 105 11.23 13.76 -26.80
N GLU A 106 10.61 13.97 -25.63
CA GLU A 106 9.14 14.07 -25.44
C GLU A 106 8.86 14.76 -24.08
N THR A 107 7.84 15.62 -23.99
CA THR A 107 7.54 16.39 -22.77
C THR A 107 6.83 15.53 -21.71
N GLU A 108 7.07 15.85 -20.43
CA GLU A 108 6.65 15.03 -19.28
C GLU A 108 5.14 14.85 -19.09
N ALA A 109 4.29 15.66 -19.73
CA ALA A 109 2.85 15.41 -19.76
C ALA A 109 2.46 14.33 -20.78
N ALA A 110 3.18 14.22 -21.91
CA ALA A 110 2.93 13.21 -22.94
C ALA A 110 3.50 11.83 -22.57
N LYS A 111 4.56 11.77 -21.75
CA LYS A 111 5.07 10.52 -21.17
C LYS A 111 4.15 9.93 -20.10
N ARG A 112 3.48 10.78 -19.30
CA ARG A 112 2.50 10.33 -18.30
C ARG A 112 1.25 9.71 -18.91
N ASP A 113 0.72 10.29 -20.00
CA ASP A 113 -0.49 9.78 -20.65
C ASP A 113 -0.27 8.53 -21.53
N ARG A 114 0.98 8.24 -21.95
CA ARG A 114 1.29 7.07 -22.81
C ARG A 114 1.81 5.85 -22.04
N ALA A 115 2.65 6.04 -21.02
CA ALA A 115 3.16 4.95 -20.19
C ALA A 115 2.04 4.23 -19.41
N GLN A 116 0.98 4.96 -19.08
CA GLN A 116 -0.20 4.44 -18.38
C GLN A 116 -1.19 3.69 -19.30
N ALA A 117 -0.96 3.70 -20.62
CA ALA A 117 -1.87 3.13 -21.62
C ALA A 117 -1.24 2.08 -22.56
N GLU A 118 0.09 1.96 -22.66
CA GLU A 118 0.75 1.08 -23.65
C GLU A 118 1.49 -0.15 -23.07
N MET A 119 1.62 -0.33 -21.74
CA MET A 119 2.44 -1.44 -21.18
C MET A 119 1.78 -2.37 -20.13
N ASP A 120 0.56 -2.15 -19.65
CA ASP A 120 -0.16 -3.14 -18.81
C ASP A 120 -0.81 -4.27 -19.64
N GLY A 121 -0.45 -4.35 -20.91
CA GLY A 121 -0.78 -5.42 -21.83
C GLY A 121 0.46 -6.17 -22.26
N ASP A 122 1.20 -6.76 -21.31
CA ASP A 122 1.97 -7.97 -21.63
C ASP A 122 0.98 -9.14 -21.65
N VAL A 123 1.13 -10.03 -22.63
CA VAL A 123 0.06 -10.84 -23.23
C VAL A 123 -0.56 -11.91 -22.29
N ASP A 124 -0.24 -11.92 -21.00
CA ASP A 124 -0.83 -12.79 -19.98
C ASP A 124 -1.20 -12.11 -18.64
N GLY A 125 -1.13 -10.77 -18.52
CA GLY A 125 -1.62 -10.04 -17.32
C GLY A 125 -0.84 -10.27 -16.01
N VAL A 126 0.31 -10.94 -16.10
CA VAL A 126 1.27 -11.13 -15.00
C VAL A 126 2.25 -9.98 -15.03
N THR A 127 2.36 -9.24 -13.92
CA THR A 127 3.36 -8.17 -13.78
C THR A 127 4.26 -8.47 -12.58
N ASP A 128 5.56 -8.24 -12.73
CA ASP A 128 6.52 -8.24 -11.60
C ASP A 128 6.46 -6.87 -10.91
N ILE A 129 5.26 -6.45 -10.49
CA ILE A 129 5.06 -5.21 -9.74
C ILE A 129 5.13 -5.56 -8.25
N ASP A 130 6.01 -4.87 -7.54
CA ASP A 130 6.01 -4.87 -6.09
C ASP A 130 4.79 -4.09 -5.59
N LEU A 131 3.83 -4.79 -4.98
CA LEU A 131 2.64 -4.19 -4.38
C LEU A 131 2.85 -3.74 -2.93
N SER A 132 4.10 -3.68 -2.47
CA SER A 132 4.42 -3.22 -1.12
C SER A 132 3.96 -1.76 -0.93
N GLY A 133 3.13 -1.54 0.09
CA GLY A 133 2.51 -0.24 0.38
C GLY A 133 1.28 0.11 -0.45
N GLU A 134 0.88 -0.71 -1.43
CA GLU A 134 -0.36 -0.50 -2.18
C GLU A 134 -1.59 -0.64 -1.29
N ARG A 135 -2.56 0.27 -1.50
CA ARG A 135 -3.73 0.42 -0.62
C ARG A 135 -5.00 -0.07 -1.30
N PHE A 136 -5.59 -1.13 -0.76
CA PHE A 136 -6.84 -1.73 -1.23
C PHE A 136 -7.99 -1.53 -0.22
N THR A 137 -9.23 -1.57 -0.71
CA THR A 137 -10.42 -1.40 0.13
C THR A 137 -10.59 -2.55 1.12
N TYR A 138 -10.90 -2.23 2.38
CA TYR A 138 -11.25 -3.23 3.40
C TYR A 138 -12.69 -3.77 3.15
N PRO A 139 -13.00 -5.04 3.42
CA PRO A 139 -14.37 -5.53 3.24
C PRO A 139 -15.35 -4.83 4.19
N GLY A 140 -16.61 -4.65 3.76
CA GLY A 140 -17.58 -3.97 4.59
C GLY A 140 -18.80 -3.43 3.88
N LYS A 141 -19.55 -2.61 4.61
CA LYS A 141 -20.65 -1.79 4.10
C LYS A 141 -20.28 -0.33 4.26
N TYR A 142 -20.24 0.37 3.14
CA TYR A 142 -19.88 1.77 3.07
C TYR A 142 -21.12 2.62 2.86
N ARG A 143 -21.29 3.60 3.74
CA ARG A 143 -22.37 4.58 3.67
C ARG A 143 -21.82 5.94 3.32
N ASP A 144 -22.51 6.68 2.47
CA ASP A 144 -22.18 8.08 2.26
C ASP A 144 -22.21 8.83 3.59
N TYR A 145 -21.13 9.55 3.90
CA TYR A 145 -20.95 10.22 5.18
C TYR A 145 -22.10 11.19 5.50
N LEU A 146 -22.62 11.91 4.51
CA LEU A 146 -23.68 12.91 4.73
C LEU A 146 -25.08 12.27 4.81
N SER A 147 -25.48 11.55 3.76
CA SER A 147 -26.84 11.01 3.64
C SER A 147 -27.06 9.71 4.42
N LYS A 148 -25.98 9.05 4.87
CA LYS A 148 -25.98 7.74 5.55
C LYS A 148 -26.57 6.61 4.70
N LYS A 149 -26.81 6.85 3.40
CA LYS A 149 -27.29 5.85 2.45
C LYS A 149 -26.16 4.87 2.16
N LEU A 150 -26.51 3.59 2.03
CA LEU A 150 -25.59 2.57 1.57
C LEU A 150 -25.18 2.88 0.12
N VAL A 151 -23.88 3.02 -0.10
CA VAL A 151 -23.30 3.33 -1.41
C VAL A 151 -22.40 2.21 -1.92
N GLU A 152 -21.80 1.40 -1.05
CA GLU A 152 -20.99 0.25 -1.45
C GLU A 152 -21.10 -0.91 -0.44
N LYS A 153 -20.98 -2.13 -0.95
CA LYS A 153 -20.81 -3.36 -0.19
C LYS A 153 -19.65 -4.14 -0.80
N THR A 154 -18.68 -4.52 0.02
CA THR A 154 -17.48 -5.21 -0.45
C THR A 154 -17.24 -6.43 0.42
N ARG A 155 -17.08 -7.59 -0.20
CA ARG A 155 -16.63 -8.82 0.45
C ARG A 155 -15.22 -9.11 -0.03
N MET A 156 -14.36 -9.55 0.88
CA MET A 156 -12.99 -9.91 0.56
C MET A 156 -12.71 -11.33 1.00
N PHE A 157 -12.04 -12.09 0.14
CA PHE A 157 -11.58 -13.44 0.42
C PHE A 157 -10.08 -13.53 0.21
N TYR A 158 -9.43 -14.41 0.96
CA TYR A 158 -8.01 -14.67 0.86
C TYR A 158 -7.72 -16.17 1.00
N GLY A 159 -6.62 -16.63 0.41
CA GLY A 159 -6.22 -18.04 0.40
C GLY A 159 -6.42 -18.68 -0.96
N LYS A 160 -6.84 -19.96 -1.03
CA LYS A 160 -7.01 -20.68 -2.31
C LYS A 160 -8.38 -20.39 -2.93
N CYS A 161 -8.58 -19.15 -3.35
CA CYS A 161 -9.85 -18.67 -3.87
C CYS A 161 -10.00 -18.78 -5.40
N HIS A 162 -8.92 -19.11 -6.12
CA HIS A 162 -8.93 -19.22 -7.58
C HIS A 162 -7.93 -20.29 -8.04
N GLU A 163 -8.43 -21.32 -8.73
CA GLU A 163 -7.60 -22.47 -9.13
C GLU A 163 -6.84 -23.07 -7.91
N ASP A 164 -5.63 -23.57 -8.11
CA ASP A 164 -4.75 -24.07 -7.05
C ASP A 164 -3.77 -22.99 -6.52
N SER A 165 -3.98 -21.72 -6.88
CA SER A 165 -3.08 -20.62 -6.51
C SER A 165 -3.64 -19.77 -5.36
N PRO A 166 -2.78 -19.31 -4.44
CA PRO A 166 -3.15 -18.29 -3.47
C PRO A 166 -3.62 -17.02 -4.16
N ALA A 167 -4.68 -16.41 -3.65
CA ALA A 167 -5.29 -15.24 -4.23
C ALA A 167 -5.96 -14.35 -3.17
N LEU A 168 -6.12 -13.08 -3.52
CA LEU A 168 -7.03 -12.15 -2.87
C LEU A 168 -8.17 -11.81 -3.84
N LEU A 169 -9.40 -11.87 -3.36
CA LEU A 169 -10.60 -11.62 -4.16
C LEU A 169 -11.47 -10.58 -3.48
N TRP A 170 -11.81 -9.51 -4.19
CA TRP A 170 -12.83 -8.55 -3.81
C TRP A 170 -14.07 -8.71 -4.70
N LEU A 171 -15.23 -8.81 -4.05
CA LEU A 171 -16.54 -8.78 -4.69
C LEU A 171 -17.27 -7.53 -4.21
N SER A 172 -17.38 -6.53 -5.08
CA SER A 172 -17.89 -5.21 -4.74
C SER A 172 -19.21 -4.94 -5.45
N GLU A 173 -20.15 -4.34 -4.73
CA GLU A 173 -21.36 -3.76 -5.29
C GLU A 173 -21.42 -2.30 -4.90
N TYR A 174 -21.39 -1.38 -5.88
CA TYR A 174 -21.42 0.05 -5.64
C TYR A 174 -22.59 0.73 -6.34
N ARG A 175 -23.02 1.86 -5.80
CA ARG A 175 -24.20 2.59 -6.27
C ARG A 175 -23.81 3.61 -7.33
N THR A 176 -24.41 3.47 -8.50
CA THR A 176 -24.27 4.40 -9.63
C THR A 176 -25.58 5.13 -9.89
N GLU A 177 -25.57 6.09 -10.81
CA GLU A 177 -26.79 6.78 -11.29
C GLU A 177 -27.82 5.80 -11.89
N LYS A 178 -27.36 4.68 -12.46
CA LYS A 178 -28.21 3.68 -13.13
C LYS A 178 -28.66 2.55 -12.19
N GLY A 179 -28.26 2.58 -10.92
CA GLY A 179 -28.51 1.53 -9.93
C GLY A 179 -27.22 0.90 -9.42
N TRP A 180 -27.32 -0.32 -8.88
CA TRP A 180 -26.16 -1.05 -8.37
C TRP A 180 -25.34 -1.65 -9.50
N ALA A 181 -24.04 -1.35 -9.52
CA ALA A 181 -23.06 -2.01 -10.35
C ALA A 181 -22.29 -3.05 -9.52
N LYS A 182 -21.72 -4.05 -10.20
CA LYS A 182 -20.90 -5.09 -9.58
C LYS A 182 -19.52 -5.08 -10.21
N GLU A 183 -18.52 -5.33 -9.39
CA GLU A 183 -17.13 -5.44 -9.80
C GLU A 183 -16.47 -6.59 -9.06
N GLU A 184 -15.57 -7.27 -9.76
CA GLU A 184 -14.76 -8.34 -9.23
C GLU A 184 -13.30 -8.02 -9.50
N TYR A 185 -12.50 -8.02 -8.43
CA TYR A 185 -11.07 -7.77 -8.51
C TYR A 185 -10.31 -8.91 -7.85
N LEU A 186 -9.34 -9.47 -8.57
CA LEU A 186 -8.58 -10.63 -8.15
C LEU A 186 -7.08 -10.37 -8.30
N LEU A 187 -6.34 -10.65 -7.24
CA LEU A 187 -4.88 -10.77 -7.26
C LEU A 187 -4.53 -12.25 -7.13
N VAL A 188 -3.78 -12.80 -8.07
CA VAL A 188 -3.29 -14.19 -8.00
C VAL A 188 -1.78 -14.18 -7.81
N PHE A 189 -1.31 -14.83 -6.75
CA PHE A 189 0.13 -14.91 -6.45
C PHE A 189 0.71 -16.11 -7.18
N ARG A 190 1.54 -15.85 -8.18
CA ARG A 190 2.26 -16.85 -8.99
C ARG A 190 3.74 -16.85 -8.59
N ASP A 191 4.51 -17.77 -9.16
CA ASP A 191 5.96 -17.82 -8.94
C ASP A 191 6.69 -16.68 -9.67
N GLU A 192 6.09 -16.17 -10.75
CA GLU A 192 6.63 -15.13 -11.63
C GLU A 192 6.25 -13.69 -11.22
N GLY A 193 5.37 -13.54 -10.22
CA GLY A 193 4.86 -12.23 -9.79
C GLY A 193 3.41 -12.27 -9.35
N ILE A 194 2.79 -11.10 -9.30
CA ILE A 194 1.36 -10.96 -8.98
C ILE A 194 0.59 -10.69 -10.27
N GLU A 195 -0.41 -11.52 -10.51
CA GLU A 195 -1.30 -11.38 -11.65
C GLU A 195 -2.54 -10.57 -11.24
N HIS A 196 -2.78 -9.45 -11.94
CA HIS A 196 -3.93 -8.58 -11.70
C HIS A 196 -5.07 -8.95 -12.66
N ARG A 197 -6.26 -9.23 -12.12
CA ARG A 197 -7.45 -9.49 -12.94
C ARG A 197 -8.61 -8.60 -12.50
N TYR A 198 -8.98 -7.66 -13.38
CA TYR A 198 -10.20 -6.87 -13.28
C TYR A 198 -11.28 -7.49 -14.18
N ASN A 199 -12.42 -7.91 -13.62
CA ASN A 199 -13.54 -8.42 -14.41
C ASN A 199 -14.78 -7.54 -14.23
N GLN A 200 -15.08 -6.73 -15.24
CA GLN A 200 -16.30 -5.91 -15.31
C GLN A 200 -17.49 -6.66 -15.95
N ALA A 201 -17.55 -7.99 -15.77
CA ALA A 201 -18.62 -8.91 -16.20
C ALA A 201 -18.57 -9.42 -17.66
N ARG A 202 -17.61 -10.30 -18.00
CA ARG A 202 -17.73 -11.17 -19.21
C ARG A 202 -17.44 -12.66 -19.04
N GLN A 203 -17.00 -13.12 -17.88
CA GLN A 203 -16.96 -14.56 -17.58
C GLN A 203 -17.38 -14.79 -16.12
N PRO A 204 -18.18 -15.83 -15.81
CA PRO A 204 -18.38 -16.24 -14.43
C PRO A 204 -17.02 -16.70 -13.92
N SER A 205 -16.46 -15.86 -13.07
CA SER A 205 -15.31 -16.17 -12.26
C SER A 205 -15.54 -17.49 -11.51
N ILE A 206 -14.72 -18.48 -11.81
CA ILE A 206 -14.74 -19.77 -11.11
C ILE A 206 -13.99 -19.55 -9.78
N TYR A 207 -14.63 -18.83 -8.86
CA TYR A 207 -14.09 -18.63 -7.52
C TYR A 207 -14.44 -19.82 -6.64
N TYR A 208 -13.46 -20.27 -5.86
CA TYR A 208 -13.64 -21.37 -4.92
C TYR A 208 -13.99 -20.85 -3.53
N ILE A 209 -14.97 -19.93 -3.44
CA ILE A 209 -15.38 -19.31 -2.16
C ILE A 209 -16.00 -20.29 -1.15
N GLU A 210 -16.39 -21.48 -1.61
CA GLU A 210 -16.89 -22.57 -0.76
C GLU A 210 -15.76 -23.51 -0.28
N ASN A 211 -14.53 -23.30 -0.73
CA ASN A 211 -13.36 -24.07 -0.27
C ASN A 211 -12.95 -23.59 1.13
N ASP A 212 -12.68 -24.53 2.05
CA ASP A 212 -12.21 -24.23 3.41
C ASP A 212 -10.89 -23.44 3.44
N ASP A 213 -10.07 -23.56 2.39
CA ASP A 213 -8.82 -22.82 2.19
C ASP A 213 -9.04 -21.42 1.59
N CYS A 214 -10.27 -21.04 1.21
CA CYS A 214 -10.65 -19.69 0.79
C CYS A 214 -11.49 -19.03 1.89
N ARG A 215 -10.89 -18.10 2.62
CA ARG A 215 -11.49 -17.52 3.84
C ARG A 215 -12.02 -16.13 3.56
N GLU A 216 -13.26 -15.88 3.96
CA GLU A 216 -13.81 -14.53 3.97
C GLU A 216 -13.25 -13.73 5.13
N LEU A 217 -12.74 -12.53 4.85
CA LEU A 217 -12.33 -11.58 5.87
C LEU A 217 -13.58 -10.83 6.39
N PRO A 218 -13.85 -10.82 7.71
CA PRO A 218 -15.01 -10.11 8.25
C PRO A 218 -14.99 -8.63 7.92
N GLY A 219 -16.08 -8.14 7.34
CA GLY A 219 -16.20 -6.73 6.98
C GLY A 219 -16.64 -5.83 8.14
N VAL A 220 -16.45 -4.52 7.94
CA VAL A 220 -16.89 -3.47 8.88
C VAL A 220 -17.99 -2.58 8.28
N ASP A 221 -18.85 -2.03 9.13
CA ASP A 221 -19.80 -1.00 8.73
C ASP A 221 -19.14 0.38 8.95
N THR A 222 -18.88 1.11 7.86
CA THR A 222 -18.21 2.43 7.93
C THR A 222 -18.85 3.45 6.98
N THR A 223 -18.33 4.69 7.02
CA THR A 223 -18.69 5.74 6.09
C THR A 223 -17.58 6.04 5.10
N THR A 224 -17.95 6.48 3.91
CA THR A 224 -17.02 7.02 2.89
C THR A 224 -17.47 8.42 2.50
N GLU A 225 -16.49 9.25 2.14
CA GLU A 225 -16.77 10.49 1.43
C GLU A 225 -17.24 10.17 -0.01
N PRO A 226 -18.12 10.99 -0.58
CA PRO A 226 -18.72 10.79 -1.91
C PRO A 226 -17.77 11.07 -3.08
#